data_AF-A0A8H7GUD0-F1
#
_entry.id   AF-A0A8H7GUD0-F1
#
_cell.length_a   1.000
_cell.length_b   1.000
_cell.length_c   1.000
_cell.angle_alpha   90.00
_cell.angle_beta   90.00
_cell.angle_gamma   90.00
#
_symmetry.space_group_name_H-M   'P 1'
#
loop_
_entity.id
_entity.type
_entity.pdbx_description
1 polymer ?
#
loop_
_entity_poly.entity_id
_entity_poly.type
_entity_poly.pdbx_seq_one_letter_code
_entity_poly.pdbx_strand_id
1 'polypeptide(L)'
;MIVALFIGALVSSSYVAAIKIAVPKHVTQLERNNPEVIKFRVRRVLGLCLFLVFIVPLICVGLGGAPNMKSAIRQMGLLPGFTTSHAISIDLLNITWAQLKIASLYMGPIFAYIYTEAHYWRADLRQNFATLTGLRDHVFAPITEEFVYRAALLAILKPVLLERSLIYYSPLVFGLAHVHHGFTLYKHEKVPLGSAAAASGFQFVYTTLFGILANTFYVKSNYNLWCPIVVHATCNLLGFPSFDVKDTHPRFFYFYCGLLILGIVTFWKLL
;
A
#
# COMPACT_ATOMS: atom_id res chain seq x y z
N MET A 1 13.38 12.23 20.39
CA MET A 1 12.59 10.99 20.34
C MET A 1 11.08 11.24 20.46
N ILE A 2 10.55 11.68 21.60
CA ILE A 2 9.09 11.82 21.85
C ILE A 2 8.38 12.68 20.79
N VAL A 3 8.95 13.83 20.43
CA VAL A 3 8.37 14.74 19.41
C VAL A 3 8.18 14.05 18.06
N ALA A 4 9.19 13.29 17.59
CA ALA A 4 9.11 12.57 16.32
C ALA A 4 8.05 11.45 16.34
N LEU A 5 7.93 10.72 17.47
CA LEU A 5 6.89 9.71 17.64
C LEU A 5 5.48 10.33 17.61
N PHE A 6 5.29 11.46 18.29
CA PHE A 6 4.03 12.19 18.29
C PHE A 6 3.66 12.70 16.90
N ILE A 7 4.60 13.32 16.18
CA ILE A 7 4.37 13.77 14.80
C ILE A 7 4.09 12.58 13.88
N GLY A 8 4.81 11.46 14.03
CA GLY A 8 4.53 10.24 13.27
C GLY A 8 3.12 9.70 13.49
N ALA A 9 2.62 9.72 14.72
CA ALA A 9 1.24 9.37 15.04
C ALA A 9 0.22 10.32 14.38
N LEU A 10 0.50 11.63 14.36
CA LEU A 10 -0.34 12.61 13.66
C LEU A 10 -0.35 12.37 12.15
N VAL A 11 0.80 12.18 11.51
CA VAL A 11 0.92 11.93 10.07
C VAL A 11 0.21 10.64 9.68
N SER A 12 0.42 9.54 10.39
CA SER A 12 -0.25 8.27 10.10
C SER A 12 -1.76 8.31 10.31
N SER A 13 -2.25 9.06 11.30
CA SER A 13 -3.69 9.24 11.54
C SER A 13 -4.35 10.20 10.54
N SER A 14 -3.57 11.12 9.96
CA SER A 14 -4.07 12.17 9.07
C SER A 14 -4.75 11.62 7.80
N TYR A 15 -4.32 10.45 7.30
CA TYR A 15 -4.89 9.83 6.11
C TYR A 15 -6.35 9.40 6.34
N VAL A 16 -6.61 8.67 7.43
CA VAL A 16 -7.97 8.28 7.82
C VAL A 16 -8.81 9.51 8.15
N ALA A 17 -8.21 10.48 8.86
CA ALA A 17 -8.87 11.74 9.18
C ALA A 17 -9.31 12.51 7.92
N ALA A 18 -8.46 12.58 6.89
CA ALA A 18 -8.79 13.27 5.64
C ALA A 18 -10.02 12.68 4.93
N ILE A 19 -10.21 11.36 5.05
CA ILE A 19 -11.31 10.62 4.42
C ILE A 19 -12.59 10.64 5.25
N LYS A 20 -12.49 10.71 6.59
CA LYS A 20 -13.63 10.50 7.50
C LYS A 20 -14.10 11.75 8.25
N ILE A 21 -13.25 12.76 8.40
CA ILE A 21 -13.62 13.99 9.13
C ILE A 21 -14.21 15.01 8.16
N ALA A 22 -15.27 15.68 8.61
CA ALA A 22 -15.97 16.74 7.88
C ALA A 22 -16.50 16.29 6.50
N VAL A 23 -16.97 15.04 6.40
CA VAL A 23 -17.63 14.53 5.20
C VAL A 23 -19.04 15.15 5.10
N PRO A 24 -19.39 15.82 3.99
CA PRO A 24 -20.72 16.39 3.81
C PRO A 24 -21.82 15.33 3.90
N LYS A 25 -22.97 15.66 4.51
CA LYS A 25 -24.09 14.71 4.70
C LYS A 25 -24.53 14.04 3.41
N HIS A 26 -24.57 14.77 2.30
CA HIS A 26 -24.95 14.21 0.99
C HIS A 26 -23.96 13.14 0.49
N VAL A 27 -22.66 13.25 0.81
CA VAL A 27 -21.64 12.25 0.45
C VAL A 27 -21.70 11.05 1.38
N THR A 28 -21.99 11.25 2.67
CA THR A 28 -22.01 10.18 3.68
C THR A 28 -23.10 9.13 3.43
N GLN A 29 -24.20 9.51 2.77
CA GLN A 29 -25.31 8.61 2.46
C GLN A 29 -25.09 7.80 1.17
N LEU A 30 -24.07 8.16 0.37
CA LEU A 30 -23.77 7.48 -0.89
C LEU A 30 -22.87 6.27 -0.67
N GLU A 31 -23.01 5.28 -1.55
CA GLU A 31 -22.16 4.11 -1.54
C GLU A 31 -20.68 4.46 -1.81
N ARG A 32 -19.77 3.62 -1.28
CA ARG A 32 -18.32 3.82 -1.42
C ARG A 32 -17.85 4.00 -2.87
N ASN A 33 -18.49 3.32 -3.81
CA ASN A 33 -18.11 3.34 -5.23
C ASN A 33 -18.84 4.43 -6.04
N ASN A 34 -19.67 5.24 -5.39
CA ASN A 34 -20.29 6.39 -6.05
C ASN A 34 -19.19 7.38 -6.51
N PRO A 35 -19.25 7.88 -7.75
CA PRO A 35 -18.24 8.81 -8.28
C PRO A 35 -18.02 10.07 -7.43
N GLU A 36 -19.06 10.60 -6.77
CA GLU A 36 -18.95 11.77 -5.89
C GLU A 36 -18.13 11.46 -4.64
N VAL A 37 -18.35 10.29 -4.04
CA VAL A 37 -17.58 9.82 -2.88
C VAL A 37 -16.12 9.63 -3.26
N ILE A 38 -15.85 9.04 -4.42
CA ILE A 38 -14.47 8.84 -4.90
C ILE A 38 -13.79 10.19 -5.14
N LYS A 39 -14.42 11.10 -5.90
CA LYS A 39 -13.85 12.43 -6.18
C LYS A 39 -13.61 13.23 -4.91
N PHE A 40 -14.53 13.18 -3.94
CA PHE A 40 -14.36 13.84 -2.65
C PHE A 40 -13.13 13.32 -1.91
N ARG A 41 -13.01 11.99 -1.75
CA ARG A 41 -11.87 11.36 -1.05
C ARG A 41 -10.55 11.64 -1.75
N VAL A 42 -10.51 11.50 -3.07
CA VAL A 42 -9.33 11.81 -3.90
C VAL A 42 -8.86 13.25 -3.67
N ARG A 43 -9.77 14.24 -3.71
CA ARG A 43 -9.43 15.65 -3.45
C ARG A 43 -8.85 15.87 -2.05
N ARG A 44 -9.45 15.26 -1.03
CA ARG A 44 -9.02 15.39 0.37
C ARG A 44 -7.65 14.78 0.60
N VAL A 45 -7.43 13.55 0.10
CA VAL A 45 -6.15 12.85 0.21
C VAL A 45 -5.07 13.55 -0.62
N LEU A 46 -5.39 14.05 -1.82
CA LEU A 46 -4.44 14.82 -2.62
C LEU A 46 -4.01 16.10 -1.90
N GLY A 47 -4.95 16.84 -1.31
CA GLY A 47 -4.65 18.02 -0.50
C GLY A 47 -3.75 17.69 0.69
N LEU A 48 -4.00 16.57 1.38
CA LEU A 48 -3.12 16.07 2.44
C LEU A 48 -1.72 15.73 1.91
N CYS A 49 -1.62 14.99 0.81
CA CYS A 49 -0.32 14.61 0.23
C CYS A 49 0.48 15.84 -0.20
N LEU A 50 -0.15 16.82 -0.84
CA LEU A 50 0.48 18.09 -1.20
C LEU A 50 1.02 18.80 0.03
N PHE A 51 0.22 18.91 1.09
CA PHE A 51 0.69 19.49 2.36
C PHE A 51 1.88 18.72 2.96
N LEU A 52 1.80 17.38 2.98
CA LEU A 52 2.83 16.51 3.53
C LEU A 52 4.15 16.56 2.75
N VAL A 53 4.10 16.69 1.42
CA VAL A 53 5.30 16.84 0.57
C VAL A 53 6.14 18.06 0.98
N PHE A 54 5.51 19.14 1.46
CA PHE A 54 6.23 20.33 1.92
C PHE A 54 6.58 20.28 3.41
N ILE A 55 5.64 19.87 4.27
CA ILE A 55 5.84 19.96 5.72
C ILE A 55 6.81 18.89 6.24
N VAL A 56 6.81 17.69 5.67
CA VAL A 56 7.64 16.58 6.18
C VAL A 56 9.12 16.89 6.01
N PRO A 57 9.62 17.35 4.84
CA PRO A 57 10.99 17.78 4.71
C PRO A 57 11.40 18.90 5.68
N LEU A 58 10.51 19.89 5.93
CA LEU A 58 10.75 20.95 6.92
C LEU A 58 10.92 20.37 8.32
N ILE A 59 10.03 19.46 8.73
CA ILE A 59 10.11 18.76 10.02
C ILE A 59 11.40 17.95 10.12
N CYS A 60 11.76 17.20 9.07
CA CYS A 60 12.99 16.40 9.06
C CYS A 60 14.23 17.27 9.26
N VAL A 61 14.30 18.46 8.66
CA VAL A 61 15.41 19.41 8.88
C VAL A 61 15.35 19.99 10.30
N GLY A 62 14.17 20.45 10.74
CA GLY A 62 13.99 21.07 12.06
C GLY A 62 14.27 20.13 13.24
N LEU A 63 14.03 18.82 13.06
CA LEU A 63 14.35 17.78 14.05
C LEU A 63 15.77 17.24 13.93
N GLY A 64 16.60 17.77 13.02
CA GLY A 64 17.97 17.29 12.78
C GLY A 64 18.07 15.91 12.11
N GLY A 65 16.97 15.40 11.53
CA GLY A 65 16.95 14.16 10.76
C GLY A 65 17.50 14.27 9.34
N ALA A 66 17.69 15.49 8.85
CA ALA A 66 18.27 15.78 7.55
C ALA A 66 19.09 17.08 7.59
N PRO A 67 20.30 17.15 6.99
CA PRO A 67 21.12 18.36 7.04
C PRO A 67 20.53 19.54 6.26
N ASN A 68 19.74 19.29 5.22
CA ASN A 68 19.08 20.33 4.43
C ASN A 68 17.83 19.80 3.71
N MET A 69 17.04 20.72 3.17
CA MET A 69 15.80 20.41 2.44
C MET A 69 16.00 19.40 1.31
N LYS A 70 17.09 19.53 0.55
CA LYS A 70 17.42 18.64 -0.57
C LYS A 70 17.61 17.20 -0.10
N SER A 71 18.34 17.01 0.99
CA SER A 71 18.54 15.69 1.59
C SER A 71 17.26 15.12 2.19
N ALA A 72 16.39 15.96 2.77
CA ALA A 72 15.12 15.52 3.34
C ALA A 72 14.18 15.00 2.24
N ILE A 73 14.07 15.71 1.11
CA ILE A 73 13.28 15.28 -0.05
C ILE A 73 13.84 13.98 -0.66
N ARG A 74 15.18 13.88 -0.78
CA ARG A 74 15.83 12.65 -1.30
C ARG A 74 15.54 11.42 -0.45
N GLN A 75 15.52 11.57 0.88
CA GLN A 75 15.24 10.47 1.80
C GLN A 75 13.81 9.96 1.72
N MET A 76 12.86 10.75 1.19
CA MET A 76 11.49 10.30 0.92
C MET A 76 11.38 9.46 -0.36
N GLY A 77 12.35 9.59 -1.28
CA GLY A 77 12.46 8.75 -2.49
C GLY A 77 11.33 8.89 -3.49
N LEU A 78 10.76 10.09 -3.61
CA LEU A 78 9.58 10.37 -4.44
C LEU A 78 9.85 10.25 -5.95
N LEU A 79 11.07 10.61 -6.38
CA LEU A 79 11.44 10.71 -7.79
C LEU A 79 12.64 9.80 -8.08
N PRO A 80 12.52 8.81 -9.00
CA PRO A 80 13.65 8.00 -9.45
C PRO A 80 14.74 8.89 -10.05
N GLY A 81 16.00 8.59 -9.73
CA GLY A 81 17.17 9.43 -10.04
C GLY A 81 17.43 10.54 -9.02
N PHE A 82 16.47 10.84 -8.15
CA PHE A 82 16.60 11.78 -7.04
C PHE A 82 16.30 11.13 -5.68
N THR A 83 16.57 9.84 -5.54
CA THR A 83 16.55 9.11 -4.28
C THR A 83 17.92 9.17 -3.59
N THR A 84 18.11 8.41 -2.52
CA THR A 84 19.44 8.27 -1.87
C THR A 84 20.42 7.41 -2.67
N SER A 85 19.98 6.75 -3.76
CA SER A 85 20.89 6.02 -4.67
C SER A 85 21.68 6.97 -5.59
N HIS A 86 21.20 8.20 -5.78
CA HIS A 86 21.74 9.21 -6.70
C HIS A 86 21.84 8.78 -8.17
N ALA A 87 21.22 7.65 -8.56
CA ALA A 87 21.35 7.09 -9.89
C ALA A 87 20.00 6.52 -10.37
N ILE A 88 19.51 7.06 -11.49
CA ILE A 88 18.25 6.62 -12.10
C ILE A 88 18.28 5.14 -12.52
N SER A 89 19.42 4.65 -13.00
CA SER A 89 19.59 3.25 -13.40
C SER A 89 19.42 2.30 -12.22
N ILE A 90 19.98 2.63 -11.05
CA ILE A 90 19.83 1.84 -9.82
C ILE A 90 18.37 1.86 -9.36
N ASP A 91 17.71 3.01 -9.40
CA ASP A 91 16.31 3.12 -9.00
C ASP A 91 15.38 2.30 -9.91
N LEU A 92 15.57 2.38 -11.23
CA LEU A 92 14.81 1.58 -12.20
C LEU A 92 15.07 0.07 -12.02
N LEU A 93 16.31 -0.31 -11.75
CA LEU A 93 16.68 -1.70 -11.46
C LEU A 93 15.99 -2.18 -10.17
N ASN A 94 15.96 -1.37 -9.11
CA ASN A 94 15.28 -1.71 -7.86
C ASN A 94 13.77 -1.86 -8.06
N ILE A 95 13.14 -1.01 -8.87
CA ILE A 95 11.70 -1.12 -9.22
C ILE A 95 11.46 -2.43 -9.99
N THR A 96 12.33 -2.74 -10.95
CA THR A 96 12.24 -3.98 -11.73
C THR A 96 12.39 -5.20 -10.84
N TRP A 97 13.37 -5.21 -9.94
CA TRP A 97 13.54 -6.29 -8.95
C TRP A 97 12.35 -6.41 -8.01
N ALA A 98 11.76 -5.29 -7.59
CA ALA A 98 10.56 -5.32 -6.77
C ALA A 98 9.40 -6.01 -7.50
N GLN A 99 9.21 -5.65 -8.77
CA GLN A 99 8.19 -6.28 -9.62
C GLN A 99 8.45 -7.77 -9.84
N LEU A 100 9.69 -8.17 -10.12
CA LEU A 100 10.04 -9.59 -10.33
C LEU A 100 9.85 -10.42 -9.05
N LYS A 101 10.25 -9.87 -7.89
CA LYS A 101 10.04 -10.55 -6.61
C LYS A 101 8.56 -10.76 -6.36
N ILE A 102 7.73 -9.72 -6.46
CA ILE A 102 6.29 -9.88 -6.21
C ILE A 102 5.61 -10.76 -7.27
N ALA A 103 6.01 -10.69 -8.55
CA ALA A 103 5.49 -11.58 -9.58
C ALA A 103 5.82 -13.05 -9.29
N SER A 104 6.98 -13.35 -8.69
CA SER A 104 7.32 -14.73 -8.31
C SER A 104 6.39 -15.25 -7.21
N LEU A 105 6.01 -14.43 -6.22
CA LEU A 105 5.01 -14.80 -5.21
C LEU A 105 3.66 -15.12 -5.86
N TYR A 106 3.29 -14.36 -6.88
CA TYR A 106 2.02 -14.47 -7.60
C TYR A 106 2.05 -15.41 -8.82
N MET A 107 3.06 -16.28 -8.92
CA MET A 107 3.19 -17.19 -10.06
C MET A 107 1.92 -18.03 -10.28
N GLY A 108 1.32 -18.57 -9.21
CA GLY A 108 0.05 -19.30 -9.30
C GLY A 108 -1.10 -18.48 -9.92
N PRO A 109 -1.52 -17.35 -9.32
CA PRO A 109 -2.59 -16.52 -9.86
C PRO A 109 -2.33 -15.99 -11.27
N ILE A 110 -1.07 -15.64 -11.60
CA ILE A 110 -0.70 -15.21 -12.95
C ILE A 110 -0.92 -16.33 -13.97
N PHE A 111 -0.45 -17.55 -13.69
CA PHE A 111 -0.67 -18.68 -14.58
C PHE A 111 -2.14 -19.09 -14.67
N ALA A 112 -2.88 -19.03 -13.55
CA ALA A 112 -4.32 -19.28 -13.56
C ALA A 112 -5.04 -18.28 -14.49
N TYR A 113 -4.76 -16.98 -14.37
CA TYR A 113 -5.32 -15.96 -15.24
C TYR A 113 -5.00 -16.22 -16.72
N ILE A 114 -3.73 -16.53 -17.04
CA ILE A 114 -3.30 -16.83 -18.41
C ILE A 114 -4.05 -18.05 -18.96
N TYR A 115 -4.29 -19.05 -18.13
CA TYR A 115 -4.94 -20.30 -18.53
C TYR A 115 -6.46 -20.16 -18.68
N THR A 116 -7.13 -19.41 -17.80
CA THR A 116 -8.60 -19.38 -17.72
C THR A 116 -9.26 -18.10 -18.24
N GLU A 117 -8.61 -16.94 -18.09
CA GLU A 117 -9.25 -15.62 -18.30
C GLU A 117 -8.53 -14.73 -19.32
N ALA A 118 -7.42 -15.17 -19.91
CA ALA A 118 -6.56 -14.33 -20.77
C ALA A 118 -7.30 -13.69 -21.94
N HIS A 119 -8.40 -14.29 -22.43
CA HIS A 119 -9.21 -13.73 -23.51
C HIS A 119 -9.93 -12.44 -23.12
N TYR A 120 -10.14 -12.16 -21.82
CA TYR A 120 -10.79 -10.94 -21.32
C TYR A 120 -9.83 -9.79 -21.01
N TRP A 121 -8.53 -9.91 -21.31
CA TRP A 121 -7.50 -8.94 -20.91
C TRP A 121 -7.81 -7.47 -21.26
N ARG A 122 -8.48 -7.20 -22.39
CA ARG A 122 -8.87 -5.84 -22.78
C ARG A 122 -9.95 -5.26 -21.86
N ALA A 123 -10.93 -6.09 -21.49
CA ALA A 123 -12.00 -5.70 -20.60
C ALA A 123 -11.44 -5.47 -19.19
N ASP A 124 -10.59 -6.38 -18.70
CA ASP A 124 -9.94 -6.24 -17.40
C ASP A 124 -9.04 -5.02 -17.34
N LEU A 125 -8.24 -4.75 -18.38
CA LEU A 125 -7.40 -3.56 -18.45
C LEU A 125 -8.26 -2.29 -18.42
N ARG A 126 -9.38 -2.27 -19.13
CA ARG A 126 -10.32 -1.13 -19.09
C ARG A 126 -10.95 -0.99 -17.70
N GLN A 127 -11.39 -2.08 -17.08
CA GLN A 127 -12.02 -2.06 -15.77
C GLN A 127 -11.05 -1.55 -14.69
N ASN A 128 -9.82 -2.05 -14.69
CA ASN A 128 -8.82 -1.75 -13.66
C ASN A 128 -8.09 -0.42 -13.89
N PHE A 129 -7.97 0.07 -15.13
CA PHE A 129 -7.16 1.27 -15.41
C PHE A 129 -7.86 2.39 -16.20
N ALA A 130 -9.07 2.16 -16.71
CA ALA A 130 -9.84 3.18 -17.43
C ALA A 130 -11.18 3.52 -16.75
N THR A 131 -11.43 3.01 -15.54
CA THR A 131 -12.57 3.42 -14.70
C THR A 131 -12.09 4.22 -13.50
N LEU A 132 -12.98 5.06 -12.94
CA LEU A 132 -12.68 5.84 -11.74
C LEU A 132 -12.37 4.94 -10.54
N THR A 133 -13.09 3.83 -10.39
CA THR A 133 -12.88 2.83 -9.33
C THR A 133 -11.55 2.11 -9.52
N GLY A 134 -11.24 1.65 -10.74
CA GLY A 134 -9.98 0.98 -11.05
C GLY A 134 -8.77 1.89 -10.83
N LEU A 135 -8.80 3.11 -11.36
CA LEU A 135 -7.73 4.10 -11.13
C LEU A 135 -7.56 4.42 -9.64
N ARG A 136 -8.66 4.49 -8.88
CA ARG A 136 -8.60 4.66 -7.41
C ARG A 136 -7.86 3.49 -6.77
N ASP A 137 -8.21 2.26 -7.11
CA ASP A 137 -7.75 1.06 -6.39
C ASP A 137 -6.34 0.60 -6.79
N HIS A 138 -5.94 0.79 -8.06
CA HIS A 138 -4.66 0.29 -8.59
C HIS A 138 -3.60 1.37 -8.81
N VAL A 139 -3.96 2.65 -8.75
CA VAL A 139 -3.00 3.75 -8.98
C VAL A 139 -3.03 4.72 -7.81
N PHE A 140 -4.16 5.38 -7.55
CA PHE A 140 -4.23 6.46 -6.58
C PHE A 140 -3.98 5.96 -5.15
N ALA A 141 -4.72 4.96 -4.68
CA ALA A 141 -4.59 4.44 -3.32
C ALA A 141 -3.18 3.89 -3.04
N PRO A 142 -2.57 3.02 -3.90
CA PRO A 142 -1.19 2.61 -3.73
C PRO A 142 -0.21 3.79 -3.60
N ILE A 143 -0.27 4.77 -4.50
CA ILE A 143 0.65 5.91 -4.46
C ILE A 143 0.48 6.71 -3.15
N THR A 144 -0.74 7.04 -2.77
CA THR A 144 -0.97 7.93 -1.62
C THR A 144 -0.77 7.23 -0.29
N GLU A 145 -1.11 5.95 -0.18
CA GLU A 145 -0.88 5.16 1.04
C GLU A 145 0.61 4.88 1.25
N GLU A 146 1.33 4.45 0.21
CA GLU A 146 2.78 4.27 0.30
C GLU A 146 3.47 5.61 0.61
N PHE A 147 3.04 6.71 -0.02
CA PHE A 147 3.58 8.03 0.31
C PHE A 147 3.42 8.39 1.80
N VAL A 148 2.22 8.26 2.37
CA VAL A 148 2.01 8.65 3.78
C VAL A 148 2.69 7.69 4.75
N TYR A 149 2.53 6.38 4.56
CA TYR A 149 2.97 5.39 5.53
C TYR A 149 4.42 4.96 5.37
N ARG A 150 5.04 5.14 4.19
CA ARG A 150 6.45 4.77 3.94
C ARG A 150 7.28 6.03 3.84
N ALA A 151 7.05 6.88 2.85
CA ALA A 151 7.89 8.06 2.65
C ALA A 151 7.79 9.07 3.80
N ALA A 152 6.58 9.56 4.11
CA ALA A 152 6.40 10.59 5.12
C ALA A 152 6.66 10.09 6.54
N LEU A 153 6.01 8.99 6.93
CA LEU A 153 6.14 8.43 8.28
C LEU A 153 7.56 7.97 8.59
N LEU A 154 8.23 7.20 7.72
CA LEU A 154 9.57 6.71 8.03
C LEU A 154 10.60 7.84 7.98
N ALA A 155 10.44 8.86 7.13
CA ALA A 155 11.35 10.02 7.14
C ALA A 155 11.34 10.75 8.49
N ILE A 156 10.20 10.82 9.17
CA ILE A 156 10.07 11.40 10.51
C ILE A 156 10.63 10.48 11.60
N LEU A 157 10.42 9.17 11.47
CA LEU A 157 10.79 8.19 12.51
C LEU A 157 12.24 7.71 12.43
N LYS A 158 12.85 7.73 11.24
CA LYS A 158 14.21 7.24 10.97
C LYS A 158 15.28 7.82 11.89
N PRO A 159 15.26 9.11 12.28
CA PRO A 159 16.28 9.67 13.18
C PRO A 159 16.19 9.15 14.62
N VAL A 160 15.07 8.53 15.02
CA VAL A 160 14.79 8.14 16.41
C VAL A 160 14.52 6.65 16.60
N LEU A 161 14.36 5.89 15.52
CA LEU A 161 14.13 4.46 15.54
C LEU A 161 15.21 3.69 14.77
N LEU A 162 15.50 2.48 15.23
CA LEU A 162 16.32 1.53 14.48
C LEU A 162 15.60 1.12 13.19
N GLU A 163 16.38 0.81 12.15
CA GLU A 163 15.84 0.34 10.87
C GLU A 163 14.94 -0.89 11.03
N ARG A 164 15.34 -1.84 11.89
CA ARG A 164 14.51 -3.00 12.23
C ARG A 164 13.15 -2.59 12.79
N SER A 165 13.09 -1.55 13.61
CA SER A 165 11.83 -1.06 14.17
C SER A 165 10.96 -0.35 13.13
N LEU A 166 11.58 0.35 12.17
CA LEU A 166 10.87 0.90 11.02
C LEU A 166 10.23 -0.23 10.19
N ILE A 167 10.95 -1.32 9.93
CA ILE A 167 10.43 -2.44 9.14
C ILE A 167 9.32 -3.19 9.85
N TYR A 168 9.50 -3.57 11.12
CA TYR A 168 8.58 -4.50 11.79
C TYR A 168 7.49 -3.85 12.64
N TYR A 169 7.71 -2.65 13.21
CA TYR A 169 6.75 -2.03 14.15
C TYR A 169 5.98 -0.86 13.55
N SER A 170 6.59 -0.03 12.70
CA SER A 170 5.84 1.07 12.07
C SER A 170 4.62 0.62 11.23
N PRO A 171 4.60 -0.58 10.60
CA PRO A 171 3.40 -1.08 9.92
C PRO A 171 2.16 -1.25 10.80
N LEU A 172 2.30 -1.30 12.13
CA LEU A 172 1.16 -1.39 13.04
C LEU A 172 0.21 -0.20 12.87
N VAL A 173 0.72 1.00 12.57
CA VAL A 173 -0.16 2.17 12.35
C VAL A 173 -0.86 2.11 10.98
N PHE A 174 -0.26 1.47 9.98
CA PHE A 174 -0.91 1.19 8.70
C PHE A 174 -2.03 0.14 8.88
N GLY A 175 -1.77 -0.90 9.68
CA GLY A 175 -2.79 -1.88 10.06
C GLY A 175 -3.95 -1.26 10.83
N LEU A 176 -3.64 -0.43 11.83
CA LEU A 176 -4.64 0.26 12.66
C LEU A 176 -5.53 1.18 11.81
N ALA A 177 -4.96 1.82 10.80
CA ALA A 177 -5.71 2.67 9.88
C ALA A 177 -6.87 1.94 9.19
N HIS A 178 -6.82 0.60 9.07
CA HIS A 178 -7.87 -0.20 8.44
C HIS A 178 -8.96 -0.70 9.41
N VAL A 179 -8.74 -0.60 10.73
CA VAL A 179 -9.72 -1.04 11.75
C VAL A 179 -11.03 -0.26 11.66
N HIS A 180 -11.00 0.97 11.12
CA HIS A 180 -12.19 1.77 10.89
C HIS A 180 -13.21 1.10 9.92
N HIS A 181 -12.78 0.16 9.08
CA HIS A 181 -13.69 -0.64 8.25
C HIS A 181 -14.57 -1.54 9.11
N GLY A 182 -14.02 -2.18 10.14
CA GLY A 182 -14.79 -2.97 11.10
C GLY A 182 -15.87 -2.17 11.81
N PHE A 183 -15.55 -0.93 12.20
CA PHE A 183 -16.54 0.00 12.75
C PHE A 183 -17.66 0.29 11.75
N THR A 184 -17.32 0.42 10.46
CA THR A 184 -18.29 0.65 9.40
C THR A 184 -19.22 -0.56 9.22
N LEU A 185 -18.66 -1.77 9.16
CA LEU A 185 -19.43 -3.02 9.08
C LEU A 185 -20.44 -3.15 10.23
N TYR A 186 -20.00 -2.88 11.46
CA TYR A 186 -20.85 -2.98 12.63
C TYR A 186 -21.92 -1.89 12.70
N LYS A 187 -21.55 -0.61 12.54
CA LYS A 187 -22.48 0.50 12.76
C LYS A 187 -23.40 0.78 11.57
N HIS A 188 -22.86 0.73 10.35
CA HIS A 188 -23.58 1.11 9.13
C HIS A 188 -24.19 -0.10 8.43
N GLU A 189 -23.44 -1.20 8.29
CA GLU A 189 -23.91 -2.39 7.57
C GLU A 189 -24.61 -3.41 8.48
N LYS A 190 -24.69 -3.13 9.79
CA LYS A 190 -25.37 -3.96 10.81
C LYS A 190 -24.87 -5.41 10.87
N VAL A 191 -23.63 -5.65 10.47
CA VAL A 191 -22.97 -6.95 10.60
C VAL A 191 -22.82 -7.29 12.10
N PRO A 192 -23.07 -8.55 12.52
CA PRO A 192 -22.89 -8.98 13.90
C PRO A 192 -21.51 -8.62 14.45
N LEU A 193 -21.44 -8.20 15.72
CA LEU A 193 -20.19 -7.70 16.32
C LEU A 193 -19.03 -8.70 16.20
N GLY A 194 -19.30 -9.99 16.45
CA GLY A 194 -18.29 -11.05 16.31
C GLY A 194 -17.71 -11.13 14.90
N SER A 195 -18.57 -11.10 13.88
CA SER A 195 -18.16 -11.13 12.47
C SER A 195 -17.41 -9.86 12.04
N ALA A 196 -17.90 -8.69 12.47
CA ALA A 196 -17.23 -7.42 12.20
C ALA A 196 -15.85 -7.33 12.89
N ALA A 197 -15.74 -7.84 14.12
CA ALA A 197 -14.47 -7.91 14.86
C ALA A 197 -13.50 -8.89 14.20
N ALA A 198 -13.96 -10.07 13.78
CA ALA A 198 -13.14 -11.05 13.07
C ALA A 198 -12.63 -10.49 11.73
N ALA A 199 -13.50 -9.88 10.92
CA ALA A 199 -13.12 -9.25 9.66
C ALA A 199 -12.11 -8.11 9.88
N SER A 200 -12.34 -7.26 10.89
CA SER A 200 -11.41 -6.17 11.23
C SER A 200 -10.07 -6.67 11.75
N GLY A 201 -10.07 -7.75 12.54
CA GLY A 201 -8.86 -8.38 13.07
C GLY A 201 -8.03 -9.01 11.96
N PHE A 202 -8.68 -9.74 11.05
CA PHE A 202 -8.03 -10.27 9.85
C PHE A 202 -7.43 -9.15 9.00
N GLN A 203 -8.21 -8.10 8.71
CA GLN A 203 -7.74 -6.96 7.95
C GLN A 203 -6.52 -6.29 8.61
N PHE A 204 -6.57 -6.09 9.93
CA PHE A 204 -5.46 -5.51 10.71
C PHE A 204 -4.18 -6.34 10.59
N VAL A 205 -4.26 -7.67 10.79
CA VAL A 205 -3.10 -8.57 10.69
C VAL A 205 -2.57 -8.57 9.26
N TYR A 206 -3.43 -8.74 8.27
CA TYR A 206 -3.05 -8.80 6.87
C TYR A 206 -2.37 -7.51 6.40
N THR A 207 -2.97 -6.36 6.68
CA THR A 207 -2.40 -5.06 6.29
C THR A 207 -1.12 -4.74 7.05
N THR A 208 -0.98 -5.18 8.31
CA THR A 208 0.29 -5.07 9.05
C THR A 208 1.38 -5.90 8.37
N LEU A 209 1.10 -7.16 8.01
CA LEU A 209 2.07 -8.02 7.31
C LEU A 209 2.46 -7.46 5.94
N PHE A 210 1.49 -6.95 5.17
CA PHE A 210 1.75 -6.22 3.93
C PHE A 210 2.62 -4.98 4.19
N GLY A 211 2.35 -4.23 5.25
CA GLY A 211 3.15 -3.08 5.63
C GLY A 211 4.61 -3.44 5.94
N ILE A 212 4.85 -4.55 6.64
CA ILE A 212 6.21 -5.08 6.87
C ILE A 212 6.90 -5.39 5.54
N LEU A 213 6.17 -6.02 4.61
CA LEU A 213 6.71 -6.34 3.30
C LEU A 213 7.07 -5.07 2.50
N ALA A 214 6.15 -4.12 2.41
CA ALA A 214 6.36 -2.85 1.73
C ALA A 214 7.53 -2.06 2.34
N ASN A 215 7.64 -2.02 3.67
CA ASN A 215 8.78 -1.37 4.33
C ASN A 215 10.09 -2.10 4.02
N THR A 216 10.08 -3.42 3.92
CA THR A 216 11.26 -4.19 3.50
C THR A 216 11.70 -3.80 2.09
N PHE A 217 10.77 -3.72 1.13
CA PHE A 217 11.08 -3.24 -0.22
C PHE A 217 11.58 -1.79 -0.24
N TYR A 218 10.94 -0.91 0.53
CA TYR A 218 11.32 0.50 0.62
C TYR A 218 12.74 0.67 1.17
N VAL A 219 13.04 0.06 2.32
CA VAL A 219 14.35 0.19 2.97
C VAL A 219 15.46 -0.47 2.14
N LYS A 220 15.26 -1.73 1.69
CA LYS A 220 16.28 -2.45 0.90
C LYS A 220 16.57 -1.81 -0.46
N SER A 221 15.64 -1.02 -1.02
CA SER A 221 15.82 -0.31 -2.29
C SER A 221 16.47 1.07 -2.15
N ASN A 222 17.11 1.36 -1.01
CA ASN A 222 17.61 2.70 -0.67
C ASN A 222 16.48 3.74 -0.66
N TYR A 223 15.39 3.44 0.05
CA TYR A 223 14.26 4.33 0.25
C TYR A 223 13.60 4.76 -1.07
N ASN A 224 13.57 3.92 -2.11
CA ASN A 224 12.87 4.22 -3.36
C ASN A 224 11.37 3.92 -3.21
N LEU A 225 10.53 4.96 -3.22
CA LEU A 225 9.09 4.84 -2.97
C LEU A 225 8.35 4.05 -4.06
N TRP A 226 8.88 4.01 -5.28
CA TRP A 226 8.24 3.29 -6.38
C TRP A 226 8.28 1.77 -6.19
N CYS A 227 9.28 1.25 -5.46
CA CYS A 227 9.38 -0.18 -5.15
C CYS A 227 8.16 -0.71 -4.38
N PRO A 228 7.77 -0.15 -3.22
CA PRO A 228 6.55 -0.58 -2.54
C PRO A 228 5.26 -0.18 -3.30
N ILE A 229 5.25 0.91 -4.08
CA ILE A 229 4.06 1.28 -4.89
C ILE A 229 3.72 0.20 -5.90
N VAL A 230 4.69 -0.30 -6.67
CA VAL A 230 4.44 -1.34 -7.67
C VAL A 230 4.05 -2.67 -7.02
N VAL A 231 4.63 -2.99 -5.85
CA VAL A 231 4.26 -4.15 -5.05
C VAL A 231 2.81 -4.03 -4.58
N HIS A 232 2.41 -2.88 -4.04
CA HIS A 232 1.04 -2.61 -3.59
C HIS A 232 0.05 -2.71 -4.75
N ALA A 233 0.30 -2.01 -5.85
CA ALA A 233 -0.57 -2.04 -7.03
C ALA A 233 -0.74 -3.47 -7.57
N THR A 234 0.34 -4.27 -7.59
CA THR A 234 0.30 -5.67 -8.00
C THR A 234 -0.54 -6.53 -7.05
N CYS A 235 -0.37 -6.36 -5.73
CA CYS A 235 -1.20 -7.04 -4.74
C CYS A 235 -2.68 -6.69 -4.87
N ASN A 236 -3.02 -5.41 -5.10
CA ASN A 236 -4.39 -4.98 -5.32
C ASN A 236 -4.98 -5.56 -6.62
N LEU A 237 -4.17 -5.69 -7.67
CA LEU A 237 -4.61 -6.24 -8.96
C LEU A 237 -4.86 -7.76 -8.89
N LEU A 238 -3.94 -8.51 -8.29
CA LEU A 238 -3.97 -9.98 -8.30
C LEU A 238 -4.74 -10.57 -7.12
N GLY A 239 -4.95 -9.80 -6.05
CA GLY A 239 -5.74 -10.19 -4.90
C GLY A 239 -5.19 -11.40 -4.16
N PHE A 240 -6.09 -12.22 -3.60
CA PHE A 240 -5.73 -13.50 -3.01
C PHE A 240 -5.89 -14.63 -4.04
N PRO A 241 -5.10 -15.70 -3.93
CA PRO A 241 -5.33 -16.94 -4.67
C PRO A 241 -6.78 -17.42 -4.49
N SER A 242 -7.54 -17.54 -5.59
CA SER A 242 -8.84 -18.23 -5.56
C SER A 242 -8.65 -19.74 -5.67
N PHE A 243 -9.48 -20.50 -4.96
CA PHE A 243 -9.54 -21.96 -5.04
C PHE A 243 -10.71 -22.45 -5.89
N ASP A 244 -11.48 -21.56 -6.51
CA ASP A 244 -12.61 -21.90 -7.42
C ASP A 244 -12.12 -22.63 -8.68
N VAL A 245 -10.83 -22.52 -8.98
CA VAL A 245 -10.12 -23.31 -10.00
C VAL A 245 -10.27 -24.82 -9.76
N LYS A 246 -10.50 -25.25 -8.52
CA LYS A 246 -10.78 -26.65 -8.18
C LYS A 246 -12.05 -27.16 -8.85
N ASP A 247 -13.10 -26.35 -8.84
CA ASP A 247 -14.42 -26.74 -9.33
C ASP A 247 -14.51 -26.56 -10.85
N THR A 248 -13.85 -25.53 -11.39
CA THR A 248 -13.85 -25.24 -12.84
C THR A 248 -12.82 -26.05 -13.63
N HIS A 249 -11.63 -26.27 -13.06
CA HIS A 249 -10.49 -26.91 -13.74
C HIS A 249 -9.73 -27.90 -12.80
N PRO A 250 -10.36 -29.01 -12.38
CA PRO A 250 -9.84 -29.89 -11.34
C PRO A 250 -8.47 -30.52 -11.66
N ARG A 251 -8.16 -30.75 -12.94
CA ARG A 251 -6.84 -31.26 -13.35
C ARG A 251 -5.73 -30.21 -13.21
N PHE A 252 -6.04 -28.95 -13.48
CA PHE A 252 -5.10 -27.83 -13.37
C PHE A 252 -4.91 -27.40 -11.90
N PHE A 253 -5.89 -27.64 -11.04
CA PHE A 253 -5.85 -27.27 -9.62
C PHE A 253 -4.59 -27.74 -8.87
N TYR A 254 -4.17 -28.98 -9.07
CA TYR A 254 -2.96 -29.49 -8.40
C TYR A 254 -1.69 -28.81 -8.89
N PHE A 255 -1.61 -28.51 -10.20
CA PHE A 255 -0.51 -27.75 -10.76
C PHE A 255 -0.50 -26.30 -10.22
N TYR A 256 -1.67 -25.66 -10.13
CA TYR A 256 -1.83 -24.35 -9.51
C TYR A 256 -1.36 -24.32 -8.05
N CYS A 257 -1.73 -25.31 -7.24
CA CYS A 257 -1.22 -25.45 -5.87
C CYS A 257 0.31 -25.60 -5.83
N GLY A 258 0.89 -26.36 -6.76
CA GLY A 258 2.34 -26.46 -6.93
C GLY A 258 2.98 -25.09 -7.23
N LEU A 259 2.38 -24.28 -8.10
CA LEU A 259 2.84 -22.92 -8.41
C LEU A 259 2.72 -21.97 -7.22
N LEU A 260 1.69 -22.10 -6.38
CA LEU A 260 1.57 -21.30 -5.15
C LEU A 260 2.73 -21.59 -4.20
N ILE A 261 3.05 -22.87 -3.97
CA ILE A 261 4.16 -23.27 -3.10
C ILE A 261 5.50 -22.82 -3.70
N LEU A 262 5.72 -23.07 -4.99
CA LEU A 262 6.94 -22.64 -5.69
C LEU A 262 7.11 -21.13 -5.63
N GLY A 263 6.02 -20.38 -5.82
CA GLY A 263 6.03 -18.92 -5.75
C GLY A 263 6.41 -18.41 -4.36
N ILE A 264 5.84 -18.97 -3.30
CA ILE A 264 6.20 -18.64 -1.91
C ILE A 264 7.68 -18.95 -1.64
N VAL A 265 8.16 -20.15 -1.99
CA VAL A 265 9.56 -20.55 -1.75
C VAL A 265 10.54 -19.64 -2.51
N THR A 266 10.22 -19.33 -3.77
CA THR A 266 11.05 -18.47 -4.62
C THR A 266 11.08 -17.06 -4.08
N PHE A 267 9.92 -16.52 -3.71
CA PHE A 267 9.80 -15.18 -3.12
C PHE A 267 10.66 -15.03 -1.86
N TRP A 268 10.57 -15.97 -0.92
CA TRP A 268 11.35 -15.92 0.32
C TRP A 268 12.86 -16.02 0.10
N LYS A 269 13.31 -16.77 -0.91
CA LYS A 269 14.73 -16.84 -1.27
C LYS A 269 15.23 -15.54 -1.91
N LEU A 270 14.34 -14.83 -2.62
CA LEU A 270 14.69 -13.58 -3.29
C LEU A 270 14.51 -12.34 -2.39
N LEU A 271 13.70 -12.40 -1.33
CA LEU A 271 13.30 -11.25 -0.52
C LEU A 271 14.47 -10.58 0.20
#